data_AF-A0A941CVP3-F1
#
_entry.id   AF-A0A941CVP3-F1
#
_cell.length_a   1.000
_cell.length_b   1.000
_cell.length_c   1.000
_cell.angle_alpha   90.00
_cell.angle_beta   90.00
_cell.angle_gamma   90.00
#
_symmetry.space_group_name_H-M   'P 1'
#
loop_
_entity.id
_entity.type
_entity.pdbx_description
1 polymer ?
#
loop_
_entity_poly.entity_id
_entity_poly.type
_entity_poly.pdbx_seq_one_letter_code
_entity_poly.pdbx_strand_id
1 'polypeptide(L)'
;MNKYIFLGLLLIVCVGCSNNESSKEVPEITGDWFGAIETPNTLLPIEVTFDKDERLTGTINIPAQNIQDFNLSNLKYQDDELSFDMNIPGQVIRFKSKEVDEELIEGEFHQQGATFPFYLERSTEGESSTEDTASEIVSVETNHGKLSGELLLPEKETDTVALIIPGSGPTDRNGNSAAGTNNSLKMLAELLREESIASLRYDKRGAGLNQEAIINEEDLSFDDFIDDAVFWLEKLRADDRFERLIVIGHSQGSLVGMTAAQQVEVDALISLAGAGRPLNQVLQEQLSAQLDGELLAEAKQIIEQLQEGRPVDDVSQPLQSTFRKSVQPFLISWMDYDPTTEISQLRIPILIINGTTDLQVSVEDAEMLHAEALNSELKIIDGMNHVLKIAPEERSENLKTYNQPTLPLAEELKESIKVFLGKLDHH
;
A
#
# COMPACT_ATOMS: atom_id res chain seq x y z
N MET A 1 86.37 -10.60 11.77
CA MET A 1 86.32 -9.46 10.82
C MET A 1 85.05 -8.68 11.14
N ASN A 2 85.21 -7.49 11.74
CA ASN A 2 84.29 -6.34 11.89
C ASN A 2 82.77 -6.59 11.92
N LYS A 3 81.91 -6.05 12.81
CA LYS A 3 81.87 -4.99 13.85
C LYS A 3 80.37 -4.53 13.74
N TYR A 4 79.44 -4.59 14.70
CA TYR A 4 79.33 -3.79 15.94
C TYR A 4 78.08 -4.21 16.74
N ILE A 5 78.23 -4.09 18.05
CA ILE A 5 77.23 -4.02 19.14
C ILE A 5 76.66 -2.59 19.19
N PHE A 6 75.38 -2.39 19.58
CA PHE A 6 74.80 -1.24 20.35
C PHE A 6 73.27 -1.45 20.41
N LEU A 7 72.65 -2.03 21.44
CA LEU A 7 72.31 -1.52 22.79
C LEU A 7 71.94 -0.03 22.88
N GLY A 8 70.63 0.22 22.98
CA GLY A 8 70.04 1.18 23.92
C GLY A 8 70.14 2.68 23.61
N LEU A 9 68.98 3.28 23.29
CA LEU A 9 68.63 4.57 23.87
C LEU A 9 67.15 4.58 24.27
N LEU A 10 66.95 4.83 25.56
CA LEU A 10 65.73 5.10 26.29
C LEU A 10 65.33 6.58 26.02
N LEU A 11 64.03 6.88 25.99
CA LEU A 11 63.33 7.96 26.72
C LEU A 11 62.16 8.64 25.97
N ILE A 12 61.08 8.80 26.76
CA ILE A 12 60.00 9.79 26.72
C ILE A 12 58.73 9.37 25.97
N VAL A 13 57.89 8.67 26.73
CA VAL A 13 56.43 8.79 26.63
C VAL A 13 56.06 10.23 27.00
N CYS A 14 55.71 11.05 26.01
CA CYS A 14 54.90 12.23 26.26
C CYS A 14 53.43 11.78 26.23
N VAL A 15 52.81 11.76 27.41
CA VAL A 15 51.35 11.86 27.54
C VAL A 15 50.99 13.26 27.06
N GLY A 16 50.48 13.36 25.84
CA GLY A 16 49.73 14.50 25.37
C GLY A 16 48.27 14.09 25.32
N CYS A 17 47.44 14.71 26.15
CA CYS A 17 45.98 14.62 26.05
C CYS A 17 45.59 15.11 24.65
N SER A 18 45.19 14.21 23.75
CA SER A 18 44.32 14.58 22.64
C SER A 18 42.90 14.24 23.09
N ASN A 19 42.09 15.28 23.25
CA ASN A 19 40.65 15.15 23.27
C ASN A 19 40.25 14.30 22.06
N ASN A 20 39.80 13.07 22.30
CA ASN A 20 38.94 12.39 21.35
C ASN A 20 37.60 13.11 21.44
N GLU A 21 37.51 14.26 20.78
CA GLU A 21 36.25 14.60 20.13
C GLU A 21 36.02 13.47 19.14
N SER A 22 35.08 12.60 19.48
CA SER A 22 34.48 11.68 18.53
C SER A 22 34.00 12.54 17.37
N SER A 23 34.75 12.55 16.27
CA SER A 23 34.25 13.07 15.00
C SER A 23 33.06 12.19 14.65
N LYS A 24 31.84 12.66 14.95
CA LYS A 24 30.64 12.07 14.38
C LYS A 24 30.86 12.08 12.87
N GLU A 25 30.76 10.91 12.25
CA GLU A 25 30.68 10.85 10.79
C GLU A 25 29.47 11.70 10.39
N VAL A 26 29.67 12.58 9.41
CA VAL A 26 28.59 13.40 8.86
C VAL A 26 27.68 12.44 8.11
N PRO A 27 26.39 12.28 8.49
CA PRO A 27 25.48 11.39 7.78
C PRO A 27 25.36 11.82 6.32
N GLU A 28 25.38 10.83 5.42
CA GLU A 28 25.24 11.07 3.99
C GLU A 28 23.78 11.35 3.66
N ILE A 29 23.44 12.63 3.54
CA ILE A 29 22.06 13.08 3.29
C ILE A 29 21.65 13.03 1.81
N THR A 30 22.57 12.72 0.89
CA THR A 30 22.26 12.62 -0.55
C THR A 30 21.38 11.42 -0.86
N GLY A 31 20.54 11.55 -1.88
CA GLY A 31 19.57 10.53 -2.29
C GLY A 31 18.12 11.01 -2.17
N ASP A 32 17.21 10.06 -2.36
CA ASP A 32 15.76 10.29 -2.33
C ASP A 32 15.19 10.02 -0.95
N TRP A 33 14.35 10.96 -0.52
CA TRP A 33 13.69 10.97 0.77
C TRP A 33 12.19 11.15 0.61
N PHE A 34 11.42 10.38 1.37
CA PHE A 34 9.96 10.41 1.33
C PHE A 34 9.42 10.72 2.72
N GLY A 35 8.42 11.58 2.81
CA GLY A 35 7.80 11.83 4.11
C GLY A 35 6.61 12.75 4.01
N ALA A 36 6.33 13.45 5.10
CA ALA A 36 5.16 14.30 5.18
C ALA A 36 5.36 15.50 6.11
N ILE A 37 4.58 16.55 5.85
CA ILE A 37 4.35 17.65 6.80
C ILE A 37 3.08 17.33 7.59
N GLU A 38 3.19 17.36 8.92
CA GLU A 38 2.09 17.02 9.82
C GLU A 38 1.25 18.26 10.14
N THR A 39 0.28 18.57 9.29
CA THR A 39 -0.67 19.66 9.58
C THR A 39 -1.79 19.17 10.52
N PRO A 40 -2.51 20.05 11.24
CA PRO A 40 -3.53 19.64 12.21
C PRO A 40 -4.68 18.79 11.63
N ASN A 41 -4.92 18.86 10.32
CA ASN A 41 -6.04 18.21 9.66
C ASN A 41 -5.62 17.11 8.68
N THR A 42 -4.34 17.04 8.30
CA THR A 42 -3.86 16.12 7.27
C THR A 42 -2.34 15.97 7.28
N LEU A 43 -1.85 14.84 6.81
CA LEU A 43 -0.46 14.65 6.43
C LEU A 43 -0.31 15.10 4.98
N LEU A 44 0.59 16.04 4.74
CA LEU A 44 0.89 16.53 3.39
C LEU A 44 2.15 15.81 2.89
N PRO A 45 2.04 14.85 1.96
CA PRO A 45 3.20 14.10 1.47
C PRO A 45 4.19 15.01 0.74
N ILE A 46 5.47 14.76 0.98
CA ILE A 46 6.58 15.43 0.33
C ILE A 46 7.63 14.41 -0.10
N GLU A 47 8.25 14.66 -1.23
CA GLU A 47 9.41 13.89 -1.72
C GLU A 47 10.54 14.87 -1.91
N VAL A 48 11.72 14.56 -1.38
CA VAL A 48 12.87 15.45 -1.43
C VAL A 48 14.07 14.67 -1.94
N THR A 49 14.68 15.17 -3.01
CA THR A 49 15.93 14.61 -3.53
C THR A 49 17.06 15.57 -3.19
N PHE A 50 18.10 15.07 -2.52
CA PHE A 50 19.32 15.83 -2.28
C PHE A 50 20.46 15.29 -3.15
N ASP A 51 21.11 16.19 -3.90
CA ASP A 51 22.21 15.87 -4.79
C ASP A 51 23.46 16.67 -4.41
N LYS A 52 24.63 16.11 -4.69
CA LYS A 52 25.93 16.69 -4.37
C LYS A 52 26.94 16.43 -5.49
N ASP A 53 26.97 17.36 -6.44
CA ASP A 53 28.07 17.49 -7.40
C ASP A 53 29.23 18.33 -6.79
N GLU A 54 29.21 19.65 -6.99
CA GLU A 54 30.19 20.60 -6.43
C GLU A 54 29.68 21.29 -5.15
N ARG A 55 28.36 21.35 -4.98
CA ARG A 55 27.64 21.93 -3.83
C ARG A 55 26.35 21.15 -3.61
N LEU A 56 25.86 21.12 -2.36
CA LEU A 56 24.59 20.50 -2.04
C LEU A 56 23.44 21.24 -2.74
N THR A 57 22.62 20.48 -3.47
CA THR A 57 21.42 20.94 -4.18
C THR A 57 20.26 20.00 -3.87
N GLY A 58 19.03 20.40 -4.20
CA GLY A 58 17.90 19.50 -4.04
C GLY A 58 16.62 20.05 -4.65
N THR A 59 15.69 19.13 -4.86
CA THR A 59 14.34 19.38 -5.37
C THR A 59 13.31 18.85 -4.38
N ILE A 60 12.10 19.40 -4.42
CA ILE A 60 10.97 18.91 -3.64
C ILE A 60 9.74 18.77 -4.51
N ASN A 61 9.02 17.66 -4.32
CA ASN A 61 7.68 17.44 -4.82
C ASN A 61 6.69 17.57 -3.68
N ILE A 62 5.58 18.28 -3.92
CA ILE A 62 4.42 18.33 -3.02
C ILE A 62 3.19 18.01 -3.88
N PRO A 63 2.86 16.73 -4.09
CA PRO A 63 1.85 16.29 -5.06
C PRO A 63 0.48 16.93 -4.81
N ALA A 64 0.05 16.97 -3.55
CA ALA A 64 -1.24 17.56 -3.16
C ALA A 64 -1.35 19.08 -3.42
N GLN A 65 -0.26 19.74 -3.79
CA GLN A 65 -0.24 21.15 -4.17
C GLN A 65 0.17 21.37 -5.64
N ASN A 66 0.28 20.29 -6.44
CA ASN A 66 0.78 20.32 -7.82
C ASN A 66 2.17 20.99 -7.95
N ILE A 67 3.02 20.81 -6.93
CA ILE A 67 4.41 21.26 -6.96
C ILE A 67 5.27 20.06 -7.35
N GLN A 68 6.00 20.17 -8.46
CA GLN A 68 6.91 19.16 -8.98
C GLN A 68 8.26 19.78 -9.28
N ASP A 69 9.34 19.04 -9.01
CA ASP A 69 10.74 19.39 -9.25
C ASP A 69 11.10 20.81 -8.77
N PHE A 70 10.53 21.21 -7.63
CA PHE A 70 10.71 22.57 -7.14
C PHE A 70 12.11 22.71 -6.57
N ASN A 71 12.91 23.59 -7.18
CA ASN A 71 14.29 23.81 -6.74
C ASN A 71 14.36 24.44 -5.35
N LEU A 72 15.08 23.75 -4.46
CA LEU A 72 15.35 24.25 -3.12
C LEU A 72 16.39 25.38 -3.16
N SER A 73 16.21 26.33 -2.26
CA SER A 73 17.11 27.47 -2.08
C SER A 73 17.61 27.52 -0.65
N ASN A 74 18.73 28.20 -0.40
CA ASN A 74 19.37 28.24 0.93
C ASN A 74 19.63 26.87 1.56
N LEU A 75 19.71 25.80 0.74
CA LEU A 75 19.98 24.45 1.18
C LEU A 75 21.38 24.36 1.82
N LYS A 76 21.43 23.99 3.09
CA LYS A 76 22.65 23.89 3.89
C LYS A 76 22.54 22.72 4.85
N TYR A 77 23.64 22.00 4.99
CA TYR A 77 23.87 21.03 6.04
C TYR A 77 25.11 21.43 6.81
N GLN A 78 24.95 21.86 8.06
CA GLN A 78 26.05 22.31 8.92
C GLN A 78 25.70 22.02 10.40
N ASP A 79 26.67 21.55 11.19
CA ASP A 79 26.51 21.28 12.61
C ASP A 79 25.35 20.30 12.93
N ASP A 80 25.21 19.24 12.13
CA ASP A 80 24.12 18.25 12.17
C ASP A 80 22.71 18.83 11.93
N GLU A 81 22.62 20.03 11.37
CA GLU A 81 21.38 20.73 11.05
C GLU A 81 21.22 20.91 9.53
N LEU A 82 20.16 20.33 8.96
CA LEU A 82 19.72 20.52 7.59
C LEU A 82 18.70 21.66 7.54
N SER A 83 18.87 22.59 6.61
CA SER A 83 17.87 23.64 6.34
C SER A 83 17.75 23.93 4.86
N PHE A 84 16.54 24.21 4.40
CA PHE A 84 16.27 24.63 3.02
C PHE A 84 14.97 25.43 2.92
N ASP A 85 14.89 26.25 1.87
CA ASP A 85 13.80 27.17 1.62
C ASP A 85 13.12 26.89 0.26
N MET A 86 11.80 26.97 0.21
CA MET A 86 11.04 27.10 -1.03
C MET A 86 10.60 28.56 -1.21
N ASN A 87 11.09 29.21 -2.26
CA ASN A 87 10.75 30.59 -2.59
C ASN A 87 9.64 30.64 -3.63
N ILE A 88 8.39 30.72 -3.17
CA ILE A 88 7.22 30.91 -4.04
C ILE A 88 6.82 32.38 -4.10
N PRO A 89 6.08 32.84 -5.12
CA PRO A 89 5.71 34.25 -5.24
C PRO A 89 5.02 34.80 -3.98
N GLY A 90 5.66 35.77 -3.32
CA GLY A 90 5.13 36.44 -2.12
C GLY A 90 5.36 35.70 -0.79
N GLN A 91 6.06 34.57 -0.78
CA GLN A 91 6.26 33.77 0.43
C GLN A 91 7.57 32.96 0.41
N VAL A 92 8.22 32.89 1.57
CA VAL A 92 9.32 31.94 1.83
C VAL A 92 8.80 30.88 2.78
N ILE A 93 8.88 29.63 2.34
CA ILE A 93 8.61 28.45 3.16
C ILE A 93 9.96 27.88 3.59
N ARG A 94 10.11 27.50 4.86
CA ARG A 94 11.38 27.01 5.41
C ARG A 94 11.22 25.66 6.06
N PHE A 95 12.14 24.77 5.78
CA PHE A 95 12.33 23.50 6.48
C PHE A 95 13.62 23.57 7.28
N LYS A 96 13.56 23.07 8.52
CA LYS A 96 14.69 23.04 9.42
C LYS A 96 14.68 21.75 10.21
N SER A 97 15.72 20.92 10.09
CA SER A 97 15.81 19.70 10.87
C SER A 97 16.05 19.99 12.35
N LYS A 98 15.57 19.07 13.19
CA LYS A 98 15.92 18.91 14.60
C LYS A 98 16.86 17.73 14.78
N GLU A 99 16.66 16.69 13.98
CA GLU A 99 17.42 15.46 14.00
C GLU A 99 17.68 15.02 12.55
N VAL A 100 18.91 14.55 12.30
CA VAL A 100 19.35 14.02 11.01
C VAL A 100 20.11 12.73 11.30
N ASP A 101 19.53 11.63 10.86
CA ASP A 101 20.10 10.29 10.86
C ASP A 101 20.25 9.81 9.40
N GLU A 102 20.93 8.69 9.18
CA GLU A 102 21.11 8.07 7.88
C GLU A 102 19.78 7.62 7.26
N GLU A 103 18.80 7.21 8.07
CA GLU A 103 17.49 6.71 7.61
C GLU A 103 16.34 7.69 7.82
N LEU A 104 16.50 8.71 8.66
CA LEU A 104 15.41 9.60 9.08
C LEU A 104 15.89 11.03 9.29
N ILE A 105 15.14 11.99 8.75
CA ILE A 105 15.29 13.42 9.05
C ILE A 105 13.97 13.91 9.63
N GLU A 106 14.00 14.47 10.83
CA GLU A 106 12.85 15.11 11.45
C GLU A 106 13.08 16.60 11.65
N GLY A 107 12.03 17.40 11.55
CA GLY A 107 12.19 18.84 11.68
C GLY A 107 10.91 19.64 11.77
N GLU A 108 11.09 20.94 11.57
CA GLU A 108 10.03 21.93 11.53
C GLU A 108 9.91 22.54 10.14
N PHE A 109 8.67 22.53 9.66
CA PHE A 109 8.21 23.26 8.50
C PHE A 109 7.58 24.57 8.96
N HIS A 110 8.00 25.70 8.38
CA HIS A 110 7.51 27.03 8.72
C HIS A 110 6.87 27.70 7.50
N GLN A 111 5.61 28.10 7.65
CA GLN A 111 4.83 28.74 6.60
C GLN A 111 3.89 29.80 7.19
N GLN A 112 3.99 31.06 6.72
CA GLN A 112 3.07 32.15 7.10
C GLN A 112 2.89 32.36 8.62
N GLY A 113 3.93 32.09 9.41
CA GLY A 113 3.89 32.21 10.88
C GLY A 113 3.34 30.99 11.62
N ALA A 114 2.92 29.94 10.90
CA ALA A 114 2.65 28.62 11.45
C ALA A 114 3.89 27.73 11.37
N THR A 115 4.00 26.79 12.32
CA THR A 115 5.06 25.78 12.39
C THR A 115 4.42 24.41 12.54
N PHE A 116 4.84 23.46 11.71
CA PHE A 116 4.38 22.08 11.72
C PHE A 116 5.57 21.12 11.75
N PRO A 117 5.44 19.92 12.34
CA PRO A 117 6.43 18.87 12.18
C PRO A 117 6.54 18.45 10.71
N PHE A 118 7.73 18.01 10.31
CA PHE A 118 7.87 17.15 9.14
C PHE A 118 8.85 16.03 9.47
N TYR A 119 8.72 14.94 8.74
CA TYR A 119 9.73 13.89 8.69
C TYR A 119 10.02 13.51 7.24
N LEU A 120 11.18 12.91 7.02
CA LEU A 120 11.66 12.36 5.76
C LEU A 120 12.39 11.06 6.08
N GLU A 121 11.99 9.97 5.46
CA GLU A 121 12.64 8.67 5.56
C GLU A 121 13.45 8.42 4.28
N ARG A 122 14.66 7.88 4.46
CA ARG A 122 15.52 7.53 3.33
C ARG A 122 14.90 6.36 2.58
N SER A 123 14.88 6.44 1.26
CA SER A 123 14.61 5.25 0.47
C SER A 123 15.68 4.20 0.80
N THR A 124 15.27 3.03 1.29
CA THR A 124 16.18 1.89 1.57
C THR A 124 16.57 1.14 0.29
N GLU A 125 16.33 1.73 -0.88
CA GLU A 125 16.98 1.33 -2.13
C GLU A 125 18.44 1.79 -2.12
N GLY A 126 19.26 1.07 -1.34
CA GLY A 126 20.70 1.22 -1.34
C GLY A 126 21.33 0.69 -2.63
N GLU A 127 22.11 1.55 -3.28
CA GLU A 127 23.21 1.26 -4.20
C GLU A 127 23.34 -0.19 -4.75
N SER A 128 22.72 -0.45 -5.89
CA SER A 128 23.35 -1.17 -7.02
C SER A 128 22.44 -1.06 -8.23
N SER A 129 23.08 -0.93 -9.40
CA SER A 129 22.52 -0.87 -10.75
C SER A 129 21.71 0.38 -11.09
N THR A 130 22.44 1.38 -11.57
CA THR A 130 22.03 2.11 -12.76
C THR A 130 21.74 1.09 -13.89
N GLU A 131 20.48 0.71 -14.07
CA GLU A 131 19.76 0.44 -15.34
C GLU A 131 18.38 -0.19 -15.04
N ASP A 132 17.31 0.56 -15.36
CA ASP A 132 15.90 0.16 -15.55
C ASP A 132 15.06 -0.45 -14.41
N THR A 133 14.65 0.36 -13.43
CA THR A 133 13.32 0.22 -12.82
C THR A 133 12.27 0.77 -13.79
N ALA A 134 11.82 -0.02 -14.75
CA ALA A 134 10.73 0.38 -15.65
C ALA A 134 9.38 0.28 -14.92
N SER A 135 9.16 1.19 -13.96
CA SER A 135 7.84 1.51 -13.43
C SER A 135 7.22 2.59 -14.29
N GLU A 136 6.03 2.32 -14.84
CA GLU A 136 5.30 3.22 -15.73
C GLU A 136 4.01 3.66 -15.04
N ILE A 137 3.81 4.98 -14.90
CA ILE A 137 2.49 5.51 -14.54
C ILE A 137 1.60 5.48 -15.78
N VAL A 138 0.58 4.64 -15.73
CA VAL A 138 -0.41 4.45 -16.79
C VAL A 138 -1.79 4.91 -16.31
N SER A 139 -2.73 5.06 -17.24
CA SER A 139 -4.09 5.49 -16.90
C SER A 139 -5.16 4.86 -17.78
N VAL A 140 -6.38 4.85 -17.24
CA VAL A 140 -7.65 4.53 -17.92
C VAL A 140 -8.62 5.69 -17.75
N GLU A 141 -9.46 5.91 -18.76
CA GLU A 141 -10.58 6.83 -18.69
C GLU A 141 -11.84 6.02 -18.35
N THR A 142 -12.41 6.24 -17.16
CA THR A 142 -13.66 5.60 -16.72
C THR A 142 -14.86 6.53 -16.93
N ASN A 143 -16.06 6.01 -16.71
CA ASN A 143 -17.29 6.81 -16.74
C ASN A 143 -17.29 7.97 -15.72
N HIS A 144 -16.50 7.83 -14.65
CA HIS A 144 -16.44 8.75 -13.52
C HIS A 144 -15.08 9.44 -13.39
N GLY A 145 -14.32 9.52 -14.49
CA GLY A 145 -13.05 10.22 -14.57
C GLY A 145 -11.85 9.30 -14.74
N LYS A 146 -10.68 9.93 -14.83
CA LYS A 146 -9.41 9.26 -15.07
C LYS A 146 -8.91 8.55 -13.81
N LEU A 147 -8.48 7.30 -13.96
CA LEU A 147 -7.73 6.58 -12.94
C LEU A 147 -6.30 6.35 -13.40
N SER A 148 -5.37 6.58 -12.49
CA SER A 148 -3.94 6.33 -12.63
C SER A 148 -3.54 5.08 -11.87
N GLY A 149 -2.60 4.34 -12.44
CA GLY A 149 -2.05 3.11 -11.90
C GLY A 149 -0.56 3.04 -12.21
N GLU A 150 0.14 2.17 -11.49
CA GLU A 150 1.55 1.90 -11.64
C GLU A 150 1.72 0.51 -12.25
N LEU A 151 2.32 0.45 -13.44
CA LEU A 151 2.74 -0.77 -14.10
C LEU A 151 4.21 -1.03 -13.77
N LEU A 152 4.48 -2.07 -13.00
CA LEU A 152 5.83 -2.51 -12.69
C LEU A 152 6.25 -3.64 -13.63
N LEU A 153 7.29 -3.40 -14.42
CA LEU A 153 7.86 -4.39 -15.34
C LEU A 153 9.05 -5.13 -14.70
N PRO A 154 9.20 -6.44 -14.97
CA PRO A 154 10.41 -7.18 -14.63
C PRO A 154 11.58 -6.81 -15.53
N GLU A 155 12.81 -7.10 -15.08
CA GLU A 155 14.04 -6.85 -15.86
C GLU A 155 14.09 -7.66 -17.16
N LYS A 156 13.43 -8.83 -17.18
CA LYS A 156 13.30 -9.68 -18.36
C LYS A 156 11.94 -9.44 -19.01
N GLU A 157 11.91 -9.41 -20.33
CA GLU A 157 10.65 -9.40 -21.07
C GLU A 157 9.74 -10.53 -20.60
N THR A 158 8.46 -10.21 -20.40
CA THR A 158 7.43 -11.12 -19.94
C THR A 158 6.16 -10.90 -20.76
N ASP A 159 5.46 -11.99 -21.04
CA ASP A 159 4.13 -11.98 -21.66
C ASP A 159 3.00 -12.00 -20.61
N THR A 160 3.35 -11.99 -19.32
CA THR A 160 2.41 -12.21 -18.24
C THR A 160 2.30 -10.98 -17.36
N VAL A 161 1.07 -10.52 -17.13
CA VAL A 161 0.76 -9.39 -16.25
C VAL A 161 -0.33 -9.74 -15.24
N ALA A 162 -0.17 -9.24 -14.02
CA ALA A 162 -1.15 -9.36 -12.95
C ALA A 162 -1.77 -8.00 -12.60
N LEU A 163 -3.09 -7.89 -12.62
CA LEU A 163 -3.82 -6.77 -12.00
C LEU A 163 -4.00 -7.05 -10.51
N ILE A 164 -3.45 -6.19 -9.65
CA ILE A 164 -3.63 -6.28 -8.19
C ILE A 164 -4.71 -5.28 -7.75
N ILE A 165 -5.76 -5.77 -7.12
CA ILE A 165 -6.93 -4.98 -6.69
C ILE A 165 -6.92 -4.84 -5.16
N PRO A 166 -6.81 -3.61 -4.63
CA PRO A 166 -6.81 -3.37 -3.19
C PRO A 166 -8.12 -3.70 -2.48
N GLY A 167 -8.04 -3.84 -1.15
CA GLY A 167 -9.17 -4.11 -0.28
C GLY A 167 -10.15 -2.95 -0.08
N SER A 168 -10.98 -3.07 0.96
CA SER A 168 -12.02 -2.08 1.28
C SER A 168 -11.45 -0.75 1.75
N GLY A 169 -12.25 0.32 1.62
CA GLY A 169 -11.89 1.68 2.07
C GLY A 169 -11.08 2.48 1.03
N PRO A 170 -10.68 3.71 1.38
CA PRO A 170 -9.83 4.57 0.54
C PRO A 170 -8.38 4.09 0.61
N THR A 171 -8.12 2.94 -0.01
CA THR A 171 -6.83 2.23 0.03
C THR A 171 -6.00 2.57 -1.22
N ASP A 172 -4.72 2.85 -1.02
CA ASP A 172 -3.76 3.10 -2.09
C ASP A 172 -3.30 1.79 -2.76
N ARG A 173 -2.54 1.93 -3.86
CA ARG A 173 -2.02 0.83 -4.66
C ARG A 173 -1.05 -0.08 -3.90
N ASN A 174 -0.51 0.39 -2.77
CA ASN A 174 0.46 -0.32 -1.93
C ASN A 174 -0.23 -1.07 -0.77
N GLY A 175 -1.55 -0.92 -0.63
CA GLY A 175 -2.34 -1.54 0.44
C GLY A 175 -2.43 -0.70 1.70
N ASN A 176 -2.09 0.60 1.64
CA ASN A 176 -2.11 1.52 2.77
C ASN A 176 -3.38 2.37 2.78
N SER A 177 -3.75 2.85 3.97
CA SER A 177 -4.87 3.77 4.16
C SER A 177 -4.65 4.63 5.42
N ALA A 178 -5.59 5.52 5.72
CA ALA A 178 -5.58 6.25 7.00
C ALA A 178 -5.61 5.33 8.24
N ALA A 179 -6.04 4.08 8.10
CA ALA A 179 -6.07 3.11 9.19
C ALA A 179 -4.70 2.42 9.41
N GLY A 180 -3.78 2.51 8.45
CA GLY A 180 -2.41 2.06 8.64
C GLY A 180 -1.60 1.86 7.37
N THR A 181 -0.28 1.74 7.57
CA THR A 181 0.73 1.60 6.52
C THR A 181 1.45 0.25 6.64
N ASN A 182 1.20 -0.66 5.68
CA ASN A 182 1.74 -2.02 5.70
C ASN A 182 2.51 -2.40 4.42
N ASN A 183 2.31 -1.73 3.28
CA ASN A 183 2.98 -2.01 2.00
C ASN A 183 2.84 -3.44 1.44
N SER A 184 1.85 -4.22 1.91
CA SER A 184 1.71 -5.63 1.50
C SER A 184 1.52 -5.80 -0.01
N LEU A 185 0.76 -4.92 -0.66
CA LEU A 185 0.52 -5.00 -2.11
C LEU A 185 1.72 -4.50 -2.92
N LYS A 186 2.51 -3.57 -2.37
CA LYS A 186 3.81 -3.18 -2.95
C LYS A 186 4.77 -4.37 -2.96
N MET A 187 4.96 -5.00 -1.80
CA MET A 187 5.82 -6.19 -1.65
C MET A 187 5.36 -7.35 -2.54
N LEU A 188 4.04 -7.51 -2.72
CA LEU A 188 3.50 -8.53 -3.60
C LEU A 188 3.88 -8.27 -5.07
N ALA A 189 3.84 -7.03 -5.51
CA ALA A 189 4.28 -6.71 -6.86
C ALA A 189 5.80 -6.84 -7.07
N GLU A 190 6.60 -6.51 -6.06
CA GLU A 190 8.04 -6.74 -6.08
C GLU A 190 8.36 -8.23 -6.19
N LEU A 191 7.63 -9.07 -5.45
CA LEU A 191 7.69 -10.52 -5.59
C LEU A 191 7.37 -10.99 -7.02
N LEU A 192 6.28 -10.48 -7.61
CA LEU A 192 5.91 -10.85 -8.98
C LEU A 192 6.99 -10.43 -9.99
N ARG A 193 7.60 -9.26 -9.79
CA ARG A 193 8.72 -8.77 -10.59
C ARG A 193 9.91 -9.73 -10.52
N GLU A 194 10.27 -10.20 -9.32
CA GLU A 194 11.34 -11.19 -9.11
C GLU A 194 11.05 -12.52 -9.81
N GLU A 195 9.78 -12.90 -9.90
CA GLU A 195 9.31 -14.08 -10.64
C GLU A 195 9.05 -13.81 -12.14
N SER A 196 9.58 -12.69 -12.68
CA SER A 196 9.45 -12.30 -14.09
C SER A 196 8.00 -12.12 -14.57
N ILE A 197 7.14 -11.59 -13.71
CA ILE A 197 5.74 -11.25 -14.00
C ILE A 197 5.55 -9.74 -13.84
N ALA A 198 4.95 -9.11 -14.84
CA ALA A 198 4.57 -7.70 -14.75
C ALA A 198 3.37 -7.56 -13.80
N SER A 199 3.23 -6.41 -13.14
CA SER A 199 2.05 -6.16 -12.31
C SER A 199 1.56 -4.73 -12.43
N LEU A 200 0.24 -4.56 -12.46
CA LEU A 200 -0.40 -3.26 -12.38
C LEU A 200 -1.12 -3.13 -11.03
N ARG A 201 -0.82 -2.04 -10.31
CA ARG A 201 -1.51 -1.66 -9.07
C ARG A 201 -2.11 -0.26 -9.24
N TYR A 202 -3.25 0.02 -8.65
CA TYR A 202 -3.87 1.34 -8.72
C TYR A 202 -4.45 1.75 -7.37
N ASP A 203 -4.47 3.06 -7.12
CA ASP A 203 -5.17 3.59 -5.94
C ASP A 203 -6.67 3.49 -6.20
N LYS A 204 -7.47 3.19 -5.18
CA LYS A 204 -8.92 3.23 -5.37
C LYS A 204 -9.38 4.64 -5.68
N ARG A 205 -10.49 4.77 -6.41
CA ARG A 205 -11.10 6.08 -6.66
C ARG A 205 -11.34 6.83 -5.35
N GLY A 206 -10.96 8.11 -5.32
CA GLY A 206 -10.97 8.93 -4.11
C GLY A 206 -9.76 8.72 -3.16
N ALA A 207 -8.76 7.91 -3.54
CA ALA A 207 -7.54 7.69 -2.77
C ALA A 207 -6.28 7.96 -3.60
N GLY A 208 -5.18 8.34 -2.94
CA GLY A 208 -3.86 8.53 -3.56
C GLY A 208 -3.89 9.42 -4.81
N LEU A 209 -3.29 8.95 -5.91
CA LEU A 209 -3.27 9.59 -7.22
C LEU A 209 -4.67 9.71 -7.85
N ASN A 210 -5.65 8.96 -7.35
CA ASN A 210 -7.02 8.94 -7.86
C ASN A 210 -7.99 9.71 -6.97
N GLN A 211 -7.47 10.60 -6.10
CA GLN A 211 -8.28 11.45 -5.23
C GLN A 211 -9.25 12.36 -6.00
N GLU A 212 -8.90 12.78 -7.21
CA GLU A 212 -9.75 13.63 -8.06
C GLU A 212 -10.89 12.85 -8.74
N ALA A 213 -10.82 11.51 -8.80
CA ALA A 213 -11.86 10.64 -9.36
C ALA A 213 -12.94 10.25 -8.34
N ILE A 214 -13.09 11.05 -7.27
CA ILE A 214 -14.07 10.80 -6.21
C ILE A 214 -15.50 10.93 -6.74
N ILE A 215 -16.33 9.94 -6.40
CA ILE A 215 -17.77 9.98 -6.58
C ILE A 215 -18.37 10.45 -5.25
N ASN A 216 -19.43 11.27 -5.29
CA ASN A 216 -20.14 11.62 -4.05
C ASN A 216 -20.60 10.34 -3.36
N GLU A 217 -20.48 10.27 -2.03
CA GLU A 217 -20.80 9.05 -1.29
C GLU A 217 -22.23 8.55 -1.55
N GLU A 218 -23.19 9.48 -1.73
CA GLU A 218 -24.59 9.18 -2.04
C GLU A 218 -24.84 8.62 -3.45
N ASP A 219 -23.88 8.79 -4.36
CA ASP A 219 -23.93 8.30 -5.74
C ASP A 219 -23.02 7.07 -5.94
N LEU A 220 -22.15 6.74 -4.97
CA LEU A 220 -21.20 5.63 -5.06
C LEU A 220 -21.91 4.28 -4.90
N SER A 221 -21.57 3.35 -5.77
CA SER A 221 -22.02 1.95 -5.77
C SER A 221 -20.83 1.00 -5.70
N PHE A 222 -21.09 -0.27 -5.38
CA PHE A 222 -20.07 -1.31 -5.47
C PHE A 222 -19.68 -1.60 -6.92
N ASP A 223 -20.62 -1.43 -7.85
CA ASP A 223 -20.42 -1.60 -9.29
C ASP A 223 -19.35 -0.65 -9.84
N ASP A 224 -19.22 0.56 -9.29
CA ASP A 224 -18.15 1.49 -9.68
C ASP A 224 -16.75 0.90 -9.48
N PHE A 225 -16.56 0.04 -8.47
CA PHE A 225 -15.27 -0.63 -8.24
C PHE A 225 -15.05 -1.82 -9.19
N ILE A 226 -16.12 -2.49 -9.59
CA ILE A 226 -16.10 -3.56 -10.59
C ILE A 226 -15.75 -2.96 -11.95
N ASP A 227 -16.42 -1.88 -12.33
CA ASP A 227 -16.17 -1.13 -13.57
C ASP A 227 -14.71 -0.66 -13.64
N ASP A 228 -14.17 -0.11 -12.54
CA ASP A 228 -12.75 0.27 -12.47
C ASP A 228 -11.81 -0.88 -12.80
N ALA A 229 -12.04 -2.03 -12.19
CA ALA A 229 -11.25 -3.23 -12.46
C ALA A 229 -11.42 -3.68 -13.92
N VAL A 230 -12.64 -3.65 -14.46
CA VAL A 230 -12.91 -3.99 -15.87
C VAL A 230 -12.12 -3.07 -16.81
N PHE A 231 -12.15 -1.75 -16.62
CA PHE A 231 -11.37 -0.81 -17.44
C PHE A 231 -9.87 -1.11 -17.41
N TRP A 232 -9.32 -1.48 -16.24
CA TRP A 232 -7.92 -1.89 -16.13
C TRP A 232 -7.63 -3.22 -16.84
N LEU A 233 -8.51 -4.22 -16.70
CA LEU A 233 -8.37 -5.50 -17.38
C LEU A 233 -8.45 -5.34 -18.90
N GLU A 234 -9.40 -4.55 -19.41
CA GLU A 234 -9.50 -4.24 -20.83
C GLU A 234 -8.24 -3.55 -21.35
N LYS A 235 -7.69 -2.59 -20.59
CA LYS A 235 -6.43 -1.93 -20.95
C LYS A 235 -5.27 -2.91 -21.03
N LEU A 236 -5.13 -3.80 -20.05
CA LEU A 236 -4.06 -4.80 -20.02
C LEU A 236 -4.23 -5.84 -21.13
N ARG A 237 -5.46 -6.26 -21.42
CA ARG A 237 -5.74 -7.22 -22.49
C ARG A 237 -5.52 -6.64 -23.90
N ALA A 238 -5.62 -5.33 -24.04
CA ALA A 238 -5.32 -4.61 -25.29
C ALA A 238 -3.83 -4.28 -25.48
N ASP A 239 -2.98 -4.57 -24.49
CA ASP A 239 -1.54 -4.34 -24.55
C ASP A 239 -0.83 -5.55 -25.16
N ASP A 240 -0.31 -5.40 -26.39
CA ASP A 240 0.34 -6.47 -27.16
C ASP A 240 1.60 -7.05 -26.47
N ARG A 241 2.10 -6.42 -25.40
CA ARG A 241 3.17 -6.98 -24.56
C ARG A 241 2.74 -8.23 -23.79
N PHE A 242 1.44 -8.36 -23.49
CA PHE A 242 0.94 -9.38 -22.58
C PHE A 242 -0.02 -10.35 -23.28
N GLU A 243 0.32 -11.63 -23.24
CA GLU A 243 -0.54 -12.73 -23.68
C GLU A 243 -1.36 -13.29 -22.51
N ARG A 244 -0.83 -13.22 -21.28
CA ARG A 244 -1.45 -13.76 -20.07
C ARG A 244 -1.81 -12.68 -19.07
N LEU A 245 -3.06 -12.69 -18.63
CA LEU A 245 -3.65 -11.73 -17.71
C LEU A 245 -4.16 -12.43 -16.45
N ILE A 246 -3.59 -12.09 -15.31
CA ILE A 246 -3.95 -12.64 -14.01
C ILE A 246 -4.64 -11.55 -13.19
N VAL A 247 -5.65 -11.92 -12.40
CA VAL A 247 -6.27 -11.03 -11.41
C VAL A 247 -5.83 -11.47 -10.03
N ILE A 248 -5.38 -10.53 -9.20
CA ILE A 248 -5.07 -10.75 -7.79
C ILE A 248 -5.89 -9.78 -6.96
N GLY A 249 -6.89 -10.29 -6.25
CA GLY A 249 -7.75 -9.46 -5.42
C GLY A 249 -7.48 -9.68 -3.93
N HIS A 250 -7.26 -8.60 -3.19
CA HIS A 250 -7.10 -8.63 -1.72
C HIS A 250 -8.39 -8.20 -1.02
N SER A 251 -8.85 -8.96 -0.03
CA SER A 251 -10.02 -8.61 0.78
C SER A 251 -11.24 -8.32 -0.10
N GLN A 252 -11.87 -7.13 -0.01
CA GLN A 252 -12.94 -6.72 -0.93
C GLN A 252 -12.53 -6.80 -2.41
N GLY A 253 -11.26 -6.51 -2.72
CA GLY A 253 -10.71 -6.62 -4.07
C GLY A 253 -10.79 -8.03 -4.65
N SER A 254 -10.90 -9.07 -3.80
CA SER A 254 -11.16 -10.44 -4.25
C SER A 254 -12.52 -10.57 -4.92
N LEU A 255 -13.59 -10.07 -4.29
CA LEU A 255 -14.94 -10.06 -4.88
C LEU A 255 -14.99 -9.20 -6.14
N VAL A 256 -14.38 -8.01 -6.10
CA VAL A 256 -14.27 -7.13 -7.29
C VAL A 256 -13.58 -7.87 -8.44
N GLY A 257 -12.46 -8.55 -8.17
CA GLY A 257 -11.72 -9.32 -9.16
C GLY A 257 -12.50 -10.52 -9.70
N MET A 258 -13.24 -11.25 -8.85
CA MET A 258 -14.11 -12.35 -9.27
C MET A 258 -15.16 -11.87 -10.26
N THR A 259 -15.84 -10.75 -9.97
CA THR A 259 -16.90 -10.23 -10.83
C THR A 259 -16.35 -9.61 -12.11
N ALA A 260 -15.23 -8.87 -12.04
CA ALA A 260 -14.59 -8.30 -13.22
C ALA A 260 -14.07 -9.38 -14.18
N ALA A 261 -13.55 -10.51 -13.67
CA ALA A 261 -13.10 -11.66 -14.46
C ALA A 261 -14.22 -12.40 -15.21
N GLN A 262 -15.49 -12.10 -14.91
CA GLN A 262 -16.63 -12.60 -15.70
C GLN A 262 -16.89 -11.73 -16.95
N GLN A 263 -16.39 -10.50 -16.96
CA GLN A 263 -16.64 -9.51 -18.02
C GLN A 263 -15.48 -9.40 -19.00
N VAL A 264 -14.25 -9.61 -18.52
CA VAL A 264 -13.03 -9.60 -19.32
C VAL A 264 -12.36 -10.97 -19.25
N GLU A 265 -11.90 -11.48 -20.39
CA GLU A 265 -11.16 -12.74 -20.44
C GLU A 265 -9.82 -12.60 -19.71
N VAL A 266 -9.64 -13.40 -18.66
CA VAL A 266 -8.42 -13.50 -17.85
C VAL A 266 -8.00 -14.95 -17.76
N ASP A 267 -6.72 -15.20 -17.53
CA ASP A 267 -6.12 -16.52 -17.55
C ASP A 267 -6.09 -17.19 -16.17
N ALA A 268 -6.12 -16.41 -15.08
CA ALA A 268 -6.25 -16.93 -13.71
C ALA A 268 -6.71 -15.87 -12.71
N LEU A 269 -7.19 -16.33 -11.53
CA LEU A 269 -7.52 -15.49 -10.38
C LEU A 269 -6.77 -15.96 -9.13
N ILE A 270 -6.27 -15.02 -8.33
CA ILE A 270 -5.76 -15.25 -6.98
C ILE A 270 -6.59 -14.42 -5.99
N SER A 271 -7.32 -15.09 -5.10
CA SER A 271 -8.06 -14.49 -3.99
C SER A 271 -7.18 -14.51 -2.73
N LEU A 272 -6.81 -13.33 -2.25
CA LEU A 272 -6.04 -13.13 -1.03
C LEU A 272 -6.95 -12.59 0.09
N ALA A 273 -7.18 -13.38 1.13
CA ALA A 273 -8.05 -13.01 2.25
C ALA A 273 -9.45 -12.53 1.81
N GLY A 274 -10.01 -13.15 0.78
CA GLY A 274 -11.34 -12.83 0.25
C GLY A 274 -12.45 -13.45 1.10
N ALA A 275 -13.53 -12.69 1.36
CA ALA A 275 -14.69 -13.20 2.08
C ALA A 275 -15.46 -14.23 1.24
N GLY A 276 -15.99 -15.27 1.88
CA GLY A 276 -16.85 -16.28 1.28
C GLY A 276 -18.33 -16.06 1.55
N ARG A 277 -18.67 -14.91 2.14
CA ARG A 277 -20.03 -14.57 2.57
C ARG A 277 -20.43 -13.19 2.07
N PRO A 278 -21.71 -12.98 1.76
CA PRO A 278 -22.20 -11.66 1.38
C PRO A 278 -22.10 -10.65 2.53
N LEU A 279 -22.00 -9.37 2.18
CA LEU A 279 -21.70 -8.29 3.13
C LEU A 279 -22.66 -8.24 4.32
N ASN A 280 -23.95 -8.48 4.10
CA ASN A 280 -24.98 -8.48 5.14
C ASN A 280 -24.64 -9.48 6.27
N GLN A 281 -24.14 -10.66 5.94
CA GLN A 281 -23.75 -11.67 6.92
C GLN A 281 -22.49 -11.26 7.68
N VAL A 282 -21.49 -10.71 6.96
CA VAL A 282 -20.25 -10.21 7.55
C VAL A 282 -20.54 -9.07 8.53
N LEU A 283 -21.34 -8.09 8.14
CA LEU A 283 -21.75 -6.98 9.01
C LEU A 283 -22.55 -7.47 10.22
N GLN A 284 -23.45 -8.44 10.01
CA GLN A 284 -24.24 -8.98 11.11
C GLN A 284 -23.36 -9.68 12.16
N GLU A 285 -22.35 -10.45 11.75
CA GLU A 285 -21.41 -11.08 12.67
C GLU A 285 -20.57 -10.03 13.42
N GLN A 286 -19.95 -9.11 12.69
CA GLN A 286 -19.08 -8.07 13.26
C GLN A 286 -19.84 -7.21 14.28
N LEU A 287 -21.06 -6.78 13.96
CA LEU A 287 -21.88 -5.97 14.85
C LEU A 287 -22.42 -6.78 16.03
N SER A 288 -22.74 -8.07 15.86
CA SER A 288 -23.16 -8.94 16.96
C SER A 288 -22.03 -9.18 17.99
N ALA A 289 -20.77 -9.04 17.59
CA ALA A 289 -19.63 -9.13 18.49
C ALA A 289 -19.37 -7.84 19.29
N GLN A 290 -19.90 -6.69 18.83
CA GLN A 290 -19.62 -5.37 19.40
C GLN A 290 -20.82 -4.73 20.10
N LEU A 291 -22.04 -5.07 19.68
CA LEU A 291 -23.29 -4.46 20.11
C LEU A 291 -24.19 -5.47 20.83
N ASP A 292 -25.09 -4.97 21.66
CA ASP A 292 -26.13 -5.75 22.34
C ASP A 292 -27.47 -5.01 22.38
N GLY A 293 -28.49 -5.67 22.95
CA GLY A 293 -29.79 -5.07 23.24
C GLY A 293 -30.48 -4.42 22.04
N GLU A 294 -30.98 -3.21 22.25
CA GLU A 294 -31.75 -2.45 21.25
C GLU A 294 -30.90 -2.02 20.05
N LEU A 295 -29.62 -1.67 20.26
CA LEU A 295 -28.72 -1.26 19.17
C LEU A 295 -28.42 -2.41 18.21
N LEU A 296 -28.22 -3.63 18.73
CA LEU A 296 -28.04 -4.80 17.88
C LEU A 296 -29.33 -5.15 17.11
N ALA A 297 -30.49 -4.99 17.73
CA ALA A 297 -31.78 -5.21 17.08
C ALA A 297 -32.00 -4.21 15.93
N GLU A 298 -31.69 -2.93 16.17
CA GLU A 298 -31.76 -1.88 15.14
C GLU A 298 -30.79 -2.17 13.99
N ALA A 299 -29.53 -2.51 14.28
CA ALA A 299 -28.54 -2.84 13.24
C ALA A 299 -29.00 -4.00 12.35
N LYS A 300 -29.56 -5.07 12.94
CA LYS A 300 -30.11 -6.20 12.18
C LYS A 300 -31.28 -5.79 11.28
N GLN A 301 -32.19 -4.96 11.80
CA GLN A 301 -33.31 -4.43 11.02
C GLN A 301 -32.86 -3.51 9.88
N ILE A 302 -31.80 -2.72 10.07
CA ILE A 302 -31.21 -1.91 9.00
C ILE A 302 -30.62 -2.83 7.94
N ILE A 303 -29.79 -3.82 8.33
CA ILE A 303 -29.18 -4.77 7.37
C ILE A 303 -30.24 -5.50 6.54
N GLU A 304 -31.32 -5.99 7.16
CA GLU A 304 -32.42 -6.65 6.45
C GLU A 304 -33.09 -5.71 5.43
N GLN A 305 -33.31 -4.45 5.78
CA GLN A 305 -33.89 -3.47 4.86
C GLN A 305 -32.95 -3.13 3.71
N LEU A 306 -31.65 -2.94 3.98
CA LEU A 306 -30.66 -2.66 2.95
C LEU A 306 -30.51 -3.85 1.99
N GLN A 307 -30.54 -5.09 2.49
CA GLN A 307 -30.52 -6.29 1.65
C GLN A 307 -31.74 -6.37 0.71
N GLU A 308 -32.88 -5.80 1.10
CA GLU A 308 -34.07 -5.69 0.24
C GLU A 308 -34.05 -4.45 -0.67
N GLY A 309 -32.94 -3.70 -0.72
CA GLY A 309 -32.81 -2.47 -1.48
C GLY A 309 -33.59 -1.29 -0.90
N ARG A 310 -33.96 -1.33 0.39
CA ARG A 310 -34.76 -0.30 1.07
C ARG A 310 -33.86 0.55 1.98
N PRO A 311 -33.57 1.82 1.63
CA PRO A 311 -32.80 2.70 2.51
C PRO A 311 -33.59 3.06 3.78
N VAL A 312 -32.86 3.36 4.84
CA VAL A 312 -33.37 3.74 6.17
C VAL A 312 -33.00 5.19 6.48
N ASP A 313 -34.00 6.03 6.75
CA ASP A 313 -33.78 7.44 7.05
C ASP A 313 -33.33 7.71 8.49
N ASP A 314 -33.90 6.99 9.45
CA ASP A 314 -33.64 7.20 10.88
C ASP A 314 -32.67 6.13 11.39
N VAL A 315 -31.43 6.55 11.65
CA VAL A 315 -30.35 5.69 12.14
C VAL A 315 -29.82 6.28 13.43
N SER A 316 -29.82 5.48 14.50
CA SER A 316 -29.30 5.89 15.80
C SER A 316 -27.85 6.35 15.71
N GLN A 317 -27.51 7.36 16.51
CA GLN A 317 -26.17 7.98 16.49
C GLN A 317 -25.00 6.97 16.54
N PRO A 318 -25.02 5.90 17.37
CA PRO A 318 -23.92 4.93 17.40
C PRO A 318 -23.75 4.13 16.10
N LEU A 319 -24.79 4.04 15.28
CA LEU A 319 -24.82 3.28 14.03
C LEU A 319 -24.52 4.12 12.77
N GLN A 320 -24.47 5.44 12.91
CA GLN A 320 -24.24 6.37 11.79
C GLN A 320 -22.91 6.14 11.06
N SER A 321 -21.85 5.70 11.75
CA SER A 321 -20.57 5.39 11.11
C SER A 321 -20.67 4.27 10.07
N THR A 322 -21.62 3.35 10.25
CA THR A 322 -21.83 2.18 9.37
C THR A 322 -23.00 2.40 8.43
N PHE A 323 -24.10 3.00 8.91
CA PHE A 323 -25.37 3.03 8.19
C PHE A 323 -25.90 4.44 7.88
N ARG A 324 -25.08 5.50 7.97
CA ARG A 324 -25.52 6.85 7.55
C ARG A 324 -26.15 6.83 6.17
N LYS A 325 -27.15 7.68 5.95
CA LYS A 325 -27.95 7.68 4.72
C LYS A 325 -27.11 7.73 3.44
N SER A 326 -26.04 8.51 3.43
CA SER A 326 -25.17 8.66 2.26
C SER A 326 -24.44 7.37 1.85
N VAL A 327 -24.12 6.46 2.78
CA VAL A 327 -23.38 5.21 2.43
C VAL A 327 -24.31 4.06 2.03
N GLN A 328 -25.61 4.18 2.26
CA GLN A 328 -26.55 3.09 2.03
C GLN A 328 -26.65 2.62 0.57
N PRO A 329 -26.59 3.51 -0.47
CA PRO A 329 -26.55 3.05 -1.86
C PRO A 329 -25.38 2.10 -2.15
N PHE A 330 -24.20 2.42 -1.62
CA PHE A 330 -23.02 1.57 -1.69
C PHE A 330 -23.23 0.22 -0.96
N LEU A 331 -23.81 0.24 0.24
CA LEU A 331 -24.08 -1.00 0.99
C LEU A 331 -25.11 -1.89 0.29
N ILE A 332 -26.18 -1.30 -0.24
CA ILE A 332 -27.23 -2.01 -0.98
C ILE A 332 -26.62 -2.72 -2.19
N SER A 333 -25.89 -1.98 -3.04
CA SER A 333 -25.26 -2.56 -4.24
C SER A 333 -24.20 -3.61 -3.89
N TRP A 334 -23.46 -3.46 -2.79
CA TRP A 334 -22.51 -4.49 -2.36
C TRP A 334 -23.23 -5.76 -1.85
N MET A 335 -24.39 -5.63 -1.20
CA MET A 335 -25.18 -6.76 -0.71
C MET A 335 -25.83 -7.59 -1.83
N ASP A 336 -25.89 -7.08 -3.06
CA ASP A 336 -26.40 -7.82 -4.23
C ASP A 336 -25.45 -8.96 -4.68
N TYR A 337 -24.20 -8.94 -4.23
CA TYR A 337 -23.18 -9.92 -4.61
C TYR A 337 -22.94 -10.96 -3.51
N ASP A 338 -23.02 -12.24 -3.89
CA ASP A 338 -22.62 -13.37 -3.05
C ASP A 338 -21.28 -13.92 -3.58
N PRO A 339 -20.16 -13.80 -2.83
CA PRO A 339 -18.85 -14.25 -3.29
C PRO A 339 -18.81 -15.71 -3.75
N THR A 340 -19.57 -16.61 -3.11
CA THR A 340 -19.61 -18.03 -3.50
C THR A 340 -20.35 -18.23 -4.82
N THR A 341 -21.38 -17.43 -5.07
CA THR A 341 -22.07 -17.43 -6.36
C THR A 341 -21.14 -16.88 -7.46
N GLU A 342 -20.44 -15.77 -7.20
CA GLU A 342 -19.53 -15.18 -8.19
C GLU A 342 -18.35 -16.09 -8.55
N ILE A 343 -17.69 -16.68 -7.55
CA ILE A 343 -16.55 -17.58 -7.83
C ILE A 343 -16.98 -18.88 -8.53
N SER A 344 -18.19 -19.37 -8.30
CA SER A 344 -18.71 -20.60 -8.94
C SER A 344 -18.94 -20.46 -10.45
N GLN A 345 -19.06 -19.22 -10.93
CA GLN A 345 -19.27 -18.91 -12.35
C GLN A 345 -17.96 -18.96 -13.15
N LEU A 346 -16.83 -18.78 -12.48
CA LEU A 346 -15.51 -18.80 -13.11
C LEU A 346 -15.12 -20.21 -13.57
N ARG A 347 -14.44 -20.27 -14.71
CA ARG A 347 -13.93 -21.51 -15.34
C ARG A 347 -12.40 -21.55 -15.45
N ILE A 348 -11.76 -20.45 -15.08
CA ILE A 348 -10.31 -20.27 -15.05
C ILE A 348 -9.69 -20.96 -13.83
N PRO A 349 -8.38 -21.25 -13.83
CA PRO A 349 -7.64 -21.61 -12.63
C PRO A 349 -7.74 -20.54 -11.53
N ILE A 350 -7.97 -20.97 -10.29
CA ILE A 350 -8.12 -20.09 -9.13
C ILE A 350 -7.21 -20.55 -8.00
N LEU A 351 -6.50 -19.61 -7.37
CA LEU A 351 -5.82 -19.83 -6.09
C LEU A 351 -6.52 -19.03 -5.00
N ILE A 352 -6.87 -19.68 -3.90
CA ILE A 352 -7.49 -19.06 -2.73
C ILE A 352 -6.48 -19.17 -1.58
N ILE A 353 -6.09 -18.04 -1.01
CA ILE A 353 -5.15 -17.98 0.11
C ILE A 353 -5.77 -17.22 1.28
N ASN A 354 -5.72 -17.81 2.47
CA ASN A 354 -6.08 -17.14 3.73
C ASN A 354 -5.07 -17.48 4.82
N GLY A 355 -5.12 -16.77 5.94
CA GLY A 355 -4.23 -17.00 7.08
C GLY A 355 -4.98 -17.39 8.35
N THR A 356 -4.32 -18.11 9.26
CA THR A 356 -4.94 -18.57 10.53
C THR A 356 -5.06 -17.47 11.59
N THR A 357 -4.34 -16.35 11.44
CA THR A 357 -4.38 -15.20 12.36
C THR A 357 -4.98 -13.95 11.70
N ASP A 358 -5.71 -14.13 10.61
CA ASP A 358 -6.50 -13.06 10.00
C ASP A 358 -7.62 -12.63 10.97
N LEU A 359 -7.66 -11.33 11.28
CA LEU A 359 -8.60 -10.73 12.22
C LEU A 359 -9.88 -10.20 11.54
N GLN A 360 -9.92 -10.19 10.21
CA GLN A 360 -10.98 -9.58 9.40
C GLN A 360 -11.76 -10.62 8.61
N VAL A 361 -11.06 -11.60 8.03
CA VAL A 361 -11.65 -12.66 7.19
C VAL A 361 -11.23 -14.03 7.71
N SER A 362 -12.22 -14.88 7.97
CA SER A 362 -11.98 -16.17 8.61
C SER A 362 -11.43 -17.21 7.63
N VAL A 363 -10.82 -18.28 8.15
CA VAL A 363 -10.47 -19.45 7.32
C VAL A 363 -11.72 -20.08 6.68
N GLU A 364 -12.85 -20.05 7.39
CA GLU A 364 -14.13 -20.59 6.89
C GLU A 364 -14.57 -19.89 5.60
N ASP A 365 -14.34 -18.57 5.48
CA ASP A 365 -14.63 -17.81 4.27
C ASP A 365 -13.85 -18.35 3.05
N ALA A 366 -12.57 -18.68 3.21
CA ALA A 366 -11.76 -19.26 2.15
C ALA A 366 -12.18 -20.71 1.81
N GLU A 367 -12.59 -21.49 2.82
CA GLU A 367 -13.15 -22.83 2.63
C GLU A 367 -14.48 -22.78 1.84
N MET A 368 -15.35 -21.82 2.14
CA MET A 368 -16.61 -21.60 1.40
C MET A 368 -16.33 -21.27 -0.08
N LEU A 369 -15.40 -20.34 -0.35
CA LEU A 369 -15.00 -20.03 -1.73
C LEU A 369 -14.45 -21.25 -2.46
N HIS A 370 -13.59 -22.04 -1.81
CA HIS A 370 -13.01 -23.24 -2.40
C HIS A 370 -14.04 -24.32 -2.71
N ALA A 371 -15.04 -24.49 -1.84
CA ALA A 371 -16.10 -25.47 -2.02
C ALA A 371 -16.95 -25.22 -3.28
N GLU A 372 -17.15 -23.95 -3.65
CA GLU A 372 -18.01 -23.56 -4.78
C GLU A 372 -17.24 -23.27 -6.07
N ALA A 373 -15.93 -23.02 -5.98
CA ALA A 373 -15.06 -22.75 -7.13
C ALA A 373 -14.66 -24.04 -7.88
N LEU A 374 -15.02 -24.13 -9.18
CA LEU A 374 -14.80 -25.35 -9.97
C LEU A 374 -13.33 -25.78 -10.13
N ASN A 375 -12.43 -24.82 -10.31
CA ASN A 375 -11.02 -25.06 -10.65
C ASN A 375 -10.11 -24.33 -9.65
N SER A 376 -10.22 -24.66 -8.36
CA SER A 376 -9.51 -23.94 -7.31
C SER A 376 -8.49 -24.77 -6.52
N GLU A 377 -7.42 -24.11 -6.08
CA GLU A 377 -6.50 -24.58 -5.05
C GLU A 377 -6.66 -23.72 -3.79
N LEU A 378 -6.74 -24.36 -2.61
CA LEU A 378 -6.82 -23.67 -1.32
C LEU A 378 -5.48 -23.75 -0.57
N LYS A 379 -5.04 -22.61 -0.03
CA LYS A 379 -3.86 -22.48 0.83
C LYS A 379 -4.21 -21.72 2.10
N ILE A 380 -4.15 -22.41 3.24
CA ILE A 380 -4.27 -21.79 4.56
C ILE A 380 -2.87 -21.69 5.15
N ILE A 381 -2.39 -20.46 5.32
CA ILE A 381 -1.03 -20.19 5.81
C ILE A 381 -1.08 -19.97 7.31
N ASP A 382 -0.34 -20.80 8.03
CA ASP A 382 -0.28 -20.71 9.49
C ASP A 382 0.41 -19.41 9.93
N GLY A 383 -0.20 -18.71 10.88
CA GLY A 383 0.30 -17.46 11.42
C GLY A 383 0.12 -16.24 10.51
N MET A 384 -0.38 -16.38 9.28
CA MET A 384 -0.59 -15.23 8.39
C MET A 384 -1.84 -14.45 8.79
N ASN A 385 -1.77 -13.12 8.75
CA ASN A 385 -2.90 -12.23 9.01
C ASN A 385 -3.43 -11.54 7.74
N HIS A 386 -4.37 -10.61 7.93
CA HIS A 386 -5.08 -9.95 6.83
C HIS A 386 -4.18 -9.13 5.90
N VAL A 387 -3.10 -8.53 6.42
CA VAL A 387 -2.12 -7.78 5.61
C VAL A 387 -1.01 -8.68 5.08
N LEU A 388 -1.25 -9.99 5.03
CA LEU A 388 -0.42 -11.00 4.37
C LEU A 388 0.94 -11.25 5.05
N LYS A 389 1.03 -10.95 6.35
CA LYS A 389 2.26 -11.09 7.16
C LYS A 389 2.07 -12.10 8.27
N ILE A 390 3.17 -12.70 8.72
CA ILE A 390 3.12 -13.55 9.92
C ILE A 390 2.93 -12.65 11.15
N ALA A 391 1.87 -12.92 11.90
CA ALA A 391 1.48 -12.16 13.07
C ALA A 391 1.10 -13.08 14.24
N PRO A 392 1.34 -12.65 15.50
CA PRO A 392 0.90 -13.42 16.67
C PRO A 392 -0.61 -13.64 16.72
N GLU A 393 -1.05 -14.71 17.39
CA GLU A 393 -2.49 -14.96 17.65
C GLU A 393 -3.10 -13.93 18.61
N GLU A 394 -2.29 -13.36 19.51
CA GLU A 394 -2.75 -12.32 20.43
C GLU A 394 -3.14 -11.08 19.64
N ARG A 395 -4.42 -10.69 19.75
CA ARG A 395 -5.06 -9.66 18.91
C ARG A 395 -4.32 -8.32 18.96
N SER A 396 -3.87 -7.87 20.14
CA SER A 396 -3.21 -6.56 20.26
C SER A 396 -1.82 -6.54 19.61
N GLU A 397 -1.05 -7.63 19.71
CA GLU A 397 0.23 -7.78 19.01
C GLU A 397 0.03 -7.96 17.50
N ASN A 398 -0.99 -8.70 17.07
CA ASN A 398 -1.33 -8.86 15.66
C ASN A 398 -1.65 -7.51 15.00
N LEU A 399 -2.48 -6.69 15.64
CA LEU A 399 -2.86 -5.36 15.13
C LEU A 399 -1.66 -4.43 14.90
N LYS A 400 -0.55 -4.59 15.66
CA LYS A 400 0.67 -3.78 15.43
C LYS A 400 1.28 -4.02 14.06
N THR A 401 1.17 -5.23 13.51
CA THR A 401 1.76 -5.59 12.21
C THR A 401 1.10 -4.86 11.02
N TYR A 402 -0.12 -4.34 11.19
CA TYR A 402 -0.83 -3.54 10.18
C TYR A 402 -0.19 -2.16 9.94
N ASN A 403 0.78 -1.78 10.78
CA ASN A 403 1.53 -0.53 10.71
C ASN A 403 3.05 -0.77 10.63
N GLN A 404 3.47 -1.91 10.09
CA GLN A 404 4.88 -2.26 9.92
C GLN A 404 5.20 -2.40 8.44
N PRO A 405 5.48 -1.31 7.72
CA PRO A 405 5.69 -1.33 6.27
C PRO A 405 6.90 -2.14 5.81
N THR A 406 7.85 -2.44 6.72
CA THR A 406 9.06 -3.23 6.43
C THR A 406 8.94 -4.70 6.84
N LEU A 407 7.90 -5.09 7.57
CA LEU A 407 7.69 -6.49 7.92
C LEU A 407 7.41 -7.30 6.63
N PRO A 408 8.15 -8.37 6.33
CA PRO A 408 7.99 -9.09 5.06
C PRO A 408 6.65 -9.82 4.99
N LEU A 409 6.21 -10.10 3.75
CA LEU A 409 5.14 -11.04 3.48
C LEU A 409 5.47 -12.43 4.03
N ALA A 410 4.45 -13.21 4.38
CA ALA A 410 4.63 -14.61 4.77
C ALA A 410 5.36 -15.40 3.67
N GLU A 411 6.38 -16.17 4.01
CA GLU A 411 7.18 -16.88 3.00
C GLU A 411 6.34 -17.93 2.24
N GLU A 412 5.45 -18.64 2.94
CA GLU A 412 4.55 -19.63 2.31
C GLU A 412 3.55 -18.99 1.33
N LEU A 413 3.23 -17.70 1.49
CA LEU A 413 2.43 -16.94 0.52
C LEU A 413 3.18 -16.82 -0.79
N LYS A 414 4.46 -16.42 -0.71
CA LYS A 414 5.33 -16.25 -1.87
C LYS A 414 5.47 -17.57 -2.63
N GLU A 415 5.75 -18.65 -1.90
CA GLU A 415 5.88 -20.00 -2.47
C GLU A 415 4.57 -20.47 -3.11
N SER A 416 3.42 -20.24 -2.48
CA SER A 416 2.12 -20.65 -2.99
C SER A 416 1.77 -19.96 -4.31
N ILE A 417 1.99 -18.64 -4.39
CA ILE A 417 1.76 -17.86 -5.61
C ILE A 417 2.70 -18.35 -6.73
N LYS A 418 4.00 -18.48 -6.43
CA LYS A 418 4.99 -18.98 -7.40
C LYS A 418 4.62 -20.36 -7.96
N VAL A 419 4.27 -21.30 -7.09
CA VAL A 419 3.89 -22.66 -7.50
C VAL A 419 2.63 -22.66 -8.36
N PHE A 420 1.64 -21.83 -8.04
CA PHE A 420 0.43 -21.72 -8.83
C PHE A 420 0.70 -21.13 -10.21
N LEU A 421 1.43 -20.02 -10.28
CA LEU A 421 1.73 -19.35 -11.54
C LEU A 421 2.61 -20.21 -12.46
N GLY A 422 3.58 -20.95 -11.91
CA GLY A 422 4.39 -21.89 -12.69
C GLY A 422 3.60 -23.07 -13.29
N LYS A 423 2.37 -23.36 -12.81
CA LYS A 423 1.49 -24.35 -13.45
C LYS A 423 0.77 -23.79 -14.68
N LEU A 424 0.57 -22.47 -14.75
CA LEU A 424 -0.08 -21.80 -15.87
C LEU A 424 0.81 -21.80 -17.12
N ASP A 425 2.14 -21.96 -16.97
CA ASP A 425 3.10 -22.12 -18.08
C ASP A 425 2.98 -23.45 -18.85
N HIS A 426 2.15 -24.39 -18.36
CA HIS A 426 2.09 -25.76 -18.86
C HIS A 426 0.71 -26.19 -19.36
N HIS A 427 -0.24 -25.26 -19.40
CA HIS A 427 -1.60 -25.43 -19.90
C HIS A 427 -1.81 -24.58 -21.14
#